data_AF-A0A485NDB3-F1
#
_entry.id   AF-A0A485NDB3-F1
#
_cell.length_a   1.000
_cell.length_b   1.000
_cell.length_c   1.000
_cell.angle_alpha   90.00
_cell.angle_beta   90.00
_cell.angle_gamma   90.00
#
_symmetry.space_group_name_H-M   'P 1'
#
loop_
_entity.id
_entity.type
_entity.pdbx_description
1 polymer ?
#
loop_
_entity_poly.entity_id
_entity_poly.type
_entity_poly.pdbx_seq_one_letter_code
_entity_poly.pdbx_strand_id
1 'polypeptide(L)' 'LVIWPGYSASILEYETSITLCADVNHKLLRMQTAYDLIMHVDNKSQRKDAMEILKK' A
#
# COMPACT_ATOMS: atom_id res chain seq x y z
N LEU A 1 -6.12 1.51 9.17
CA LEU A 1 -5.41 2.14 8.04
C LEU A 1 -4.86 3.47 8.56
N VAL A 2 -3.68 3.90 8.12
CA VAL A 2 -3.14 5.22 8.51
C VAL A 2 -2.91 6.06 7.26
N ILE A 3 -3.28 7.33 7.35
CA ILE A 3 -3.17 8.32 6.27
C ILE A 3 -2.13 9.34 6.68
N TRP A 4 -1.10 9.52 5.85
CA TRP A 4 -0.10 10.56 6.05
C TRP A 4 -0.33 11.68 5.02
N PRO A 5 -0.65 12.91 5.47
CA PRO A 5 -0.75 14.05 4.57
C PRO A 5 0.63 14.46 4.07
N GLY A 6 0.69 14.95 2.83
CA GLY A 6 1.92 15.44 2.24
C GLY A 6 1.70 16.24 0.96
N TYR A 7 2.80 16.65 0.34
CA TYR A 7 2.80 17.29 -0.97
C TYR A 7 3.74 16.54 -1.91
N SER A 8 3.36 16.45 -3.17
CA SER A 8 4.27 16.09 -4.26
C SER A 8 4.74 17.38 -4.89
N ALA A 9 6.02 17.72 -4.71
CA ALA A 9 6.58 18.96 -5.23
C ALA A 9 7.58 18.69 -6.35
N SER A 10 7.54 19.50 -7.41
CA SER A 10 8.47 19.46 -8.53
C SER A 10 8.84 20.88 -8.98
N ILE A 11 10.06 21.05 -9.47
CA ILE A 11 10.54 22.32 -10.03
C ILE A 11 10.81 22.09 -11.50
N LEU A 12 10.20 22.89 -12.36
CA LEU A 12 10.33 22.78 -13.82
C LEU A 12 10.35 24.16 -14.47
N GLU A 13 11.08 24.30 -15.57
CA GLU A 13 11.01 25.50 -16.41
C GLU A 13 9.70 25.51 -17.20
N TYR A 14 8.96 26.60 -17.10
CA TYR A 14 7.71 26.81 -17.81
C TYR A 14 7.73 28.19 -18.48
N GLU A 15 7.48 28.20 -19.79
CA GLU A 15 7.53 29.36 -20.68
C GLU A 15 8.88 30.10 -20.65
N THR A 16 9.08 31.03 -19.73
CA THR A 16 10.29 31.87 -19.61
C THR A 16 10.86 31.91 -18.19
N SER A 17 10.35 31.09 -17.27
CA SER A 17 10.74 31.12 -15.86
C SER A 17 10.70 29.74 -15.18
N ILE A 18 11.37 29.62 -14.03
CA ILE A 18 11.30 28.41 -13.19
C ILE A 18 9.99 28.44 -12.39
N THR A 19 9.22 27.37 -12.50
CA THR A 19 7.94 27.17 -11.80
C THR A 19 8.06 26.06 -10.77
N LEU A 20 7.51 26.29 -9.58
CA LEU A 20 7.32 25.29 -8.53
C LEU A 20 5.88 24.75 -8.61
N CYS A 21 5.73 23.45 -8.82
CA CYS A 21 4.47 22.74 -8.72
C CYS A 21 4.41 22.04 -7.36
N ALA A 22 3.27 22.14 -6.66
CA ALA A 22 3.06 21.47 -5.38
C ALA A 22 1.62 20.93 -5.30
N ASP A 23 1.46 19.63 -5.51
CA ASP A 23 0.18 18.94 -5.46
C ASP A 23 -0.05 18.30 -4.09
N VAL A 24 -1.27 18.41 -3.56
CA VAL A 24 -1.66 17.75 -2.30
C VAL A 24 -1.67 16.24 -2.51
N ASN A 25 -0.93 15.50 -1.67
CA ASN A 25 -0.90 14.04 -1.69
C ASN A 25 -1.22 13.42 -0.33
N HIS A 26 -1.62 12.15 -0.35
CA HIS A 26 -1.88 11.36 0.85
C HIS A 26 -1.25 9.99 0.72
N LYS A 27 -0.28 9.66 1.58
CA LYS A 27 0.34 8.34 1.62
C LYS A 27 -0.52 7.41 2.47
N LEU A 28 -0.98 6.32 1.88
CA LEU A 28 -1.79 5.30 2.56
C LEU A 28 -0.87 4.19 3.08
N LEU A 29 -0.92 3.94 4.39
CA LEU A 29 -0.18 2.85 5.03
C LEU A 29 -1.14 1.83 5.63
N ARG A 30 -0.86 0.55 5.33
CA ARG A 30 -1.52 -0.57 5.98
C ARG A 30 -0.88 -0.76 7.36
N MET A 31 -1.72 -1.00 8.38
CA MET A 31 -1.24 -1.23 9.75
C MET A 31 -0.63 -2.61 9.97
N GLN A 32 -0.94 -3.54 9.08
CA GLN A 32 -0.40 -4.89 9.12
C GLN A 32 1.01 -4.90 8.57
N THR A 33 1.89 -5.64 9.22
CA THR A 33 3.25 -5.85 8.71
C THR A 33 3.22 -6.78 7.49
N ALA A 34 4.33 -6.81 6.74
CA ALA A 34 4.49 -7.77 5.66
C ALA A 34 4.41 -9.22 6.18
N TYR A 35 4.96 -9.49 7.38
CA TYR A 35 4.90 -10.80 8.03
C TYR A 35 3.46 -11.21 8.33
N ASP A 36 2.66 -10.33 8.93
CA ASP A 36 1.26 -10.60 9.22
C ASP A 36 0.48 -10.94 7.95
N LEU A 37 0.80 -10.26 6.85
CA LEU A 37 0.18 -10.51 5.56
C LEU A 37 0.52 -11.91 5.03
N ILE A 38 1.81 -12.29 5.08
CA ILE A 38 2.30 -13.60 4.61
C ILE A 38 1.68 -14.72 5.46
N MET A 39 1.74 -14.60 6.79
CA MET A 39 1.12 -15.57 7.70
C MET A 39 -0.40 -15.67 7.49
N HIS A 40 -1.08 -14.56 7.21
CA HIS A 40 -2.51 -14.59 6.92
C HIS A 40 -2.84 -15.39 5.66
N VAL A 41 -1.98 -15.34 4.64
CA VAL A 41 -2.15 -16.10 3.40
C VAL A 41 -1.86 -17.57 3.65
N ASP A 42 -0.75 -17.89 4.30
CA ASP A 42 -0.35 -19.27 4.60
C ASP A 42 -1.38 -20.00 5.49
N ASN A 43 -1.84 -19.33 6.57
CA ASN A 43 -2.87 -19.90 7.43
C ASN A 43 -4.22 -20.10 6.71
N LYS A 44 -4.48 -19.34 5.63
CA LYS A 44 -5.68 -19.52 4.81
C LYS A 44 -5.54 -20.67 3.82
N SER A 45 -4.36 -20.91 3.24
CA SER A 45 -4.14 -22.10 2.40
C SER A 45 -4.24 -23.36 3.23
N GLN A 46 -3.56 -23.44 4.38
CA GLN A 46 -3.62 -24.63 5.24
C GLN A 46 -5.05 -24.97 5.71
N ARG A 47 -5.88 -23.96 6.00
CA ARG A 47 -7.30 -24.18 6.32
C ARG A 47 -8.10 -24.74 5.15
N LYS A 48 -7.81 -24.33 3.91
CA LYS A 48 -8.50 -24.85 2.72
C LYS A 48 -8.12 -26.30 2.48
N ASP A 49 -6.83 -26.62 2.58
CA ASP A 49 -6.30 -27.97 2.38
C ASP A 49 -6.88 -28.95 3.41
N ALA A 50 -6.92 -28.56 4.68
CA ALA A 50 -7.54 -29.36 5.74
C ALA A 50 -9.06 -29.59 5.50
N MET A 51 -9.76 -28.58 4.99
CA MET A 51 -11.19 -28.67 4.70
C MET A 51 -11.49 -29.53 3.46
N GLU A 52 -10.55 -29.64 2.54
CA GLU A 52 -10.63 -30.52 1.37
C GLU A 52 -10.40 -31.98 1.74
N ILE A 53 -9.46 -32.24 2.67
CA ILE A 53 -9.25 -33.58 3.24
C ILE A 53 -10.50 -34.08 3.97
N LEU A 54 -11.18 -33.23 4.75
CA LEU A 54 -12.41 -33.59 5.48
C LEU A 54 -13.62 -33.86 4.58
N LYS A 55 -13.59 -33.48 3.30
CA LYS A 55 -14.67 -33.74 2.33
C LYS A 55 -14.51 -35.05 1.57
N LYS A 56 -13.38 -35.74 1.76
CA LYS A 56 -13.04 -37.01 1.12
C LYS A 56 -13.39 -38.19 2.04
#